data_AF-A0A966BLN7-F1
#
_entry.id   AF-A0A966BLN7-F1
#
_cell.length_a   1.000
_cell.length_b   1.000
_cell.length_c   1.000
_cell.angle_alpha   90.00
_cell.angle_beta   90.00
_cell.angle_gamma   90.00
#
_symmetry.space_group_name_H-M   'P 1'
#
loop_
_entity.id
_entity.type
_entity.pdbx_description
1 polymer ?
#
loop_
_entity_poly.entity_id
_entity_poly.type
_entity_poly.pdbx_seq_one_letter_code
_entity_poly.pdbx_strand_id
1 'polypeptide(L)'
;MSFAKTYTLADVTRWYSMRELNKAKPYLNSITRIAVQPDRITAQVKGSARNPYEVEISFTGDPSNTVSVRPLCSCPVGFKCKHTAAVLLAALSLPREPVVNPALLAWVASFRKAQAAPARKKAKPALRQERLCYVLMKSFYGDSYMVGIYKAKLAADGHLLGKMEEWSNVERALIKPPQFVGEEDLPILRLLWRQRDKYDGDIAMGANGHEILNVLLGSGRLFFMERMAASGFVLSEPVRLTLGKERAARLDWGADETGRMVPRIIRSGAAVEVLPLPDATWYLDAETGE
;
A
#
# COMPACT_ATOMS: atom_id res chain seq x y z
N MET A 1 0.54 -14.49 29.52
CA MET A 1 0.27 -14.50 28.08
C MET A 1 -1.23 -14.33 27.86
N SER A 2 -1.65 -13.52 26.90
CA SER A 2 -3.06 -13.24 26.64
C SER A 2 -3.65 -14.27 25.68
N PHE A 3 -3.96 -15.49 26.15
CA PHE A 3 -4.39 -16.60 25.28
C PHE A 3 -5.66 -16.30 24.47
N ALA A 4 -6.59 -15.53 25.04
CA ALA A 4 -7.79 -15.08 24.33
C ALA A 4 -7.49 -14.12 23.16
N LYS A 5 -6.29 -13.52 23.11
CA LYS A 5 -5.85 -12.64 22.02
C LYS A 5 -4.96 -13.35 20.98
N THR A 6 -4.49 -14.57 21.28
CA THR A 6 -3.49 -15.27 20.44
C THR A 6 -4.00 -16.54 19.75
N TYR A 7 -5.19 -17.05 20.11
CA TYR A 7 -5.74 -18.23 19.45
C TYR A 7 -6.09 -17.97 17.97
N THR A 8 -6.01 -19.03 17.17
CA THR A 8 -6.20 -18.99 15.71
C THR A 8 -7.48 -19.71 15.26
N LEU A 9 -7.83 -19.60 13.98
CA LEU A 9 -8.90 -20.40 13.40
C LEU A 9 -8.60 -21.91 13.50
N ALA A 10 -7.33 -22.32 13.40
CA ALA A 10 -6.91 -23.70 13.54
C ALA A 10 -7.17 -24.26 14.95
N ASP A 11 -7.06 -23.42 15.98
CA ASP A 11 -7.44 -23.81 17.34
C ASP A 11 -8.94 -24.05 17.46
N VAL A 12 -9.75 -23.17 16.85
CA VAL A 12 -11.21 -23.29 16.86
C VAL A 12 -11.68 -24.56 16.14
N THR A 13 -11.08 -24.89 14.98
CA THR A 13 -11.38 -26.14 14.25
C THR A 13 -10.90 -27.40 14.96
N ARG A 14 -9.92 -27.28 15.86
CA ARG A 14 -9.51 -28.38 16.75
C ARG A 14 -10.48 -28.54 17.93
N TRP A 15 -11.01 -27.46 18.49
CA TRP A 15 -11.90 -27.52 19.66
C TRP A 15 -13.35 -27.90 19.32
N TYR A 16 -13.81 -27.58 18.11
CA TYR A 16 -15.17 -27.81 17.61
C TYR A 16 -15.18 -28.61 16.33
N SER A 17 -16.12 -29.55 16.22
CA SER A 17 -16.33 -30.27 14.96
C SER A 17 -16.86 -29.35 13.86
N MET A 18 -16.57 -29.68 12.60
CA MET A 18 -17.05 -28.93 11.45
C MET A 18 -18.58 -28.79 11.43
N ARG A 19 -19.31 -29.79 11.95
CA ARG A 19 -20.78 -29.75 12.09
C ARG A 19 -21.23 -28.64 13.04
N GLU A 20 -20.59 -28.48 14.19
CA GLU A 20 -20.94 -27.42 15.14
C GLU A 20 -20.54 -26.04 14.64
N LEU A 21 -19.41 -25.93 13.93
CA LEU A 21 -19.01 -24.67 13.27
C LEU A 21 -20.02 -24.26 12.20
N ASN A 22 -20.54 -25.20 11.41
CA ASN A 22 -21.59 -24.90 10.43
C ASN A 22 -22.89 -24.42 11.09
N LYS A 23 -23.28 -25.00 12.23
CA LYS A 23 -24.43 -24.53 13.03
C LYS A 23 -24.20 -23.16 13.67
N ALA A 24 -22.95 -22.75 13.86
CA ALA A 24 -22.58 -21.48 14.47
C ALA A 24 -22.71 -20.30 13.50
N LYS A 25 -22.45 -20.50 12.20
CA LYS A 25 -22.45 -19.45 11.16
C LYS A 25 -23.68 -18.53 11.18
N PRO A 26 -24.93 -19.02 11.29
CA PRO A 26 -26.11 -18.14 11.30
C PRO A 26 -26.19 -17.20 12.50
N TYR A 27 -25.45 -17.48 13.58
CA TYR A 27 -25.48 -16.69 14.82
C TYR A 27 -24.42 -15.59 14.85
N LEU A 28 -23.54 -15.47 13.85
CA LEU A 28 -22.48 -14.46 13.83
C LEU A 28 -23.02 -13.03 13.91
N ASN A 29 -24.16 -12.76 13.27
CA ASN A 29 -24.84 -11.45 13.30
C ASN A 29 -25.75 -11.26 14.52
N SER A 30 -25.89 -12.28 15.38
CA SER A 30 -26.77 -12.28 16.55
C SER A 30 -26.01 -12.08 17.87
N ILE A 31 -24.73 -11.70 17.79
CA ILE A 31 -23.84 -11.52 18.93
C ILE A 31 -23.85 -10.05 19.35
N THR A 32 -23.99 -9.81 20.65
CA THR A 32 -23.96 -8.49 21.26
C THR A 32 -23.09 -8.53 22.53
N ARG A 33 -22.64 -7.36 22.99
CA ARG A 33 -21.83 -7.20 24.22
C ARG A 33 -20.62 -8.12 24.29
N ILE A 34 -19.92 -8.32 23.16
CA ILE A 34 -18.70 -9.11 23.15
C ILE A 34 -17.57 -8.34 23.85
N ALA A 35 -16.96 -8.97 24.85
CA ALA A 35 -15.81 -8.42 25.56
C ALA A 35 -14.70 -9.48 25.62
N VAL A 36 -13.53 -9.11 25.11
CA VAL A 36 -12.33 -9.98 25.04
C VAL A 36 -11.35 -9.51 26.12
N GLN A 37 -11.14 -10.35 27.12
CA GLN A 37 -10.17 -10.16 28.20
C GLN A 37 -9.00 -11.13 28.01
N PRO A 38 -7.86 -11.00 28.72
CA PRO A 38 -6.67 -11.80 28.43
C PRO A 38 -6.84 -13.32 28.48
N ASP A 39 -7.69 -13.80 29.38
CA ASP A 39 -7.93 -15.20 29.72
C ASP A 39 -9.40 -15.63 29.55
N ARG A 40 -10.29 -14.72 29.15
CA ARG A 40 -11.71 -15.03 28.92
C ARG A 40 -12.37 -14.18 27.86
N ILE A 41 -13.38 -14.73 27.21
CA ILE A 41 -14.30 -14.01 26.31
C ILE A 41 -15.71 -14.13 26.87
N THR A 42 -16.41 -13.01 26.94
CA THR A 42 -17.83 -12.96 27.33
C THR A 42 -18.65 -12.34 26.21
N ALA A 43 -19.88 -12.82 26.00
CA ALA A 43 -20.79 -12.28 24.99
C ALA A 43 -22.25 -12.67 25.29
N GLN A 44 -23.18 -11.99 24.62
CA GLN A 44 -24.59 -12.37 24.57
C GLN A 44 -24.99 -12.78 23.15
N VAL A 45 -25.68 -13.92 23.00
CA VAL A 45 -26.07 -14.46 21.70
C VAL A 45 -27.59 -14.61 21.63
N LYS A 46 -28.24 -13.89 20.72
CA LYS A 46 -29.68 -14.05 20.49
C LYS A 46 -29.94 -15.38 19.79
N GLY A 47 -30.60 -16.29 20.51
CA GLY A 47 -31.06 -17.58 19.99
C GLY A 47 -32.58 -17.72 20.04
N SER A 48 -33.04 -18.95 20.22
CA SER A 48 -34.48 -19.28 20.27
C SER A 48 -35.21 -18.80 21.53
N ALA A 49 -34.49 -18.50 22.62
CA ALA A 49 -35.08 -18.01 23.85
C ALA A 49 -35.49 -16.54 23.76
N ARG A 50 -36.43 -16.14 24.64
CA ARG A 50 -36.86 -14.74 24.78
C ARG A 50 -35.69 -13.83 25.12
N ASN A 51 -34.88 -14.22 26.11
CA ASN A 51 -33.67 -13.52 26.52
C ASN A 51 -32.44 -14.09 25.77
N PRO A 52 -31.46 -13.24 25.39
CA PRO A 52 -30.19 -13.71 24.82
C PRO A 52 -29.48 -14.69 25.76
N TYR A 53 -28.80 -15.68 25.18
CA TYR A 53 -27.96 -16.60 25.95
C TYR A 53 -26.65 -15.91 26.33
N GLU A 54 -26.22 -16.11 27.57
CA GLU A 54 -24.92 -15.64 28.06
C GLU A 54 -23.87 -16.68 27.71
N VAL A 55 -22.74 -16.22 27.20
CA VAL A 55 -21.59 -17.03 26.81
C VAL A 55 -20.37 -16.54 27.57
N GLU A 56 -19.67 -17.49 28.20
CA GLU A 56 -18.38 -17.26 28.83
C GLU A 56 -17.41 -18.36 28.39
N ILE A 57 -16.25 -17.97 27.88
CA ILE A 57 -15.22 -18.88 27.39
C ILE A 57 -13.92 -18.55 28.09
N SER A 58 -13.48 -19.41 29.01
CA SER A 58 -12.21 -19.26 29.70
C SER A 58 -11.11 -20.02 28.96
N PHE A 59 -9.89 -19.48 28.95
CA PHE A 59 -8.71 -20.06 28.31
C PHE A 59 -7.74 -20.58 29.36
N THR A 60 -7.27 -21.82 29.20
CA THR A 60 -6.27 -22.43 30.06
C THR A 60 -5.04 -22.80 29.23
N GLY A 61 -3.87 -22.31 29.64
CA GLY A 61 -2.59 -22.67 29.04
C GLY A 61 -2.02 -23.92 29.69
N ASP A 62 -1.58 -24.87 28.88
CA ASP A 62 -0.86 -26.07 29.32
C ASP A 62 0.67 -25.82 29.21
N PRO A 63 1.53 -26.39 30.09
CA PRO A 63 2.99 -26.42 29.91
C PRO A 63 3.51 -26.86 28.53
N SER A 64 2.69 -27.56 27.72
CA SER A 64 3.01 -27.93 26.34
C SER A 64 2.82 -26.82 25.29
N ASN A 65 2.53 -25.58 25.72
CA ASN A 65 2.15 -24.44 24.86
C ASN A 65 0.84 -24.65 24.07
N THR A 66 0.03 -25.62 24.48
CA THR A 66 -1.26 -25.93 23.87
C THR A 66 -2.37 -25.18 24.58
N VAL A 67 -3.09 -24.32 23.86
CA VAL A 67 -4.24 -23.58 24.41
C VAL A 67 -5.47 -24.48 24.44
N SER A 68 -6.14 -24.55 25.58
CA SER A 68 -7.42 -25.23 25.78
C SER A 68 -8.49 -24.23 26.20
N VAL A 69 -9.75 -24.54 25.90
CA VAL A 69 -10.89 -23.67 26.24
C VAL A 69 -11.93 -24.41 27.07
N ARG A 70 -12.53 -23.67 28.01
CA ARG A 70 -13.72 -24.08 28.76
C ARG A 70 -14.90 -23.18 28.37
N PRO A 71 -15.67 -23.55 27.34
CA PRO A 71 -16.80 -22.77 26.85
C PRO A 71 -18.10 -23.12 27.57
N LEU A 72 -18.71 -22.14 28.23
CA LEU A 72 -20.01 -22.23 28.90
C LEU A 72 -21.02 -21.31 28.23
N CYS A 73 -22.27 -21.77 28.18
CA CYS A 73 -23.39 -21.00 27.65
C CYS A 73 -24.67 -21.30 28.42
N SER A 74 -25.51 -20.31 28.66
CA SER A 74 -26.81 -20.48 29.34
C SER A 74 -27.89 -21.15 28.46
N CYS A 75 -27.55 -21.64 27.27
CA CYS A 75 -28.49 -22.38 26.42
C CYS A 75 -28.71 -23.83 26.92
N PRO A 76 -29.78 -24.52 26.46
CA PRO A 76 -30.07 -25.89 26.90
C PRO A 76 -28.94 -26.92 26.67
N VAL A 77 -28.02 -26.63 25.73
CA VAL A 77 -26.85 -27.48 25.46
C VAL A 77 -25.73 -27.28 26.49
N GLY A 78 -25.63 -26.08 27.09
CA GLY A 78 -24.66 -25.75 28.13
C GLY A 78 -23.22 -25.59 27.65
N PHE A 79 -22.61 -26.67 27.18
CA PHE A 79 -21.16 -26.76 26.90
C PHE A 79 -20.87 -27.00 25.41
N LYS A 80 -19.83 -26.35 24.88
CA LYS A 80 -19.39 -26.49 23.46
C LYS A 80 -20.54 -26.40 22.43
N CYS A 81 -21.52 -25.54 22.69
CA CYS A 81 -22.63 -25.33 21.79
C CYS A 81 -22.25 -24.42 20.60
N LYS A 82 -23.07 -24.41 19.56
CA LYS A 82 -22.97 -23.48 18.42
C LYS A 82 -22.83 -22.00 18.82
N HIS A 83 -23.38 -21.55 19.95
CA HIS A 83 -23.24 -20.16 20.40
C HIS A 83 -21.80 -19.86 20.86
N THR A 84 -21.19 -20.76 21.62
CA THR A 84 -19.77 -20.62 22.04
C THR A 84 -18.80 -20.66 20.86
N ALA A 85 -19.10 -21.51 19.86
CA ALA A 85 -18.37 -21.53 18.60
C ALA A 85 -18.52 -20.21 17.83
N ALA A 86 -19.73 -19.66 17.75
CA ALA A 86 -19.99 -18.39 17.07
C ALA A 86 -19.24 -17.23 17.73
N VAL A 87 -19.17 -17.20 19.07
CA VAL A 87 -18.41 -16.19 19.81
C VAL A 87 -16.91 -16.28 19.55
N LEU A 88 -16.33 -17.49 19.52
CA LEU A 88 -14.91 -17.68 19.18
C LEU A 88 -14.60 -17.25 17.74
N LEU A 89 -15.50 -17.52 16.79
CA LEU A 89 -15.34 -17.08 15.40
C LEU A 89 -15.47 -15.56 15.28
N ALA A 90 -16.46 -14.95 15.93
CA ALA A 90 -16.65 -13.50 15.92
C ALA A 90 -15.47 -12.75 16.56
N ALA A 91 -14.90 -13.27 17.64
CA ALA A 91 -13.72 -12.70 18.28
C ALA A 91 -12.42 -12.85 17.44
N LEU A 92 -12.40 -13.69 16.40
CA LEU A 92 -11.31 -13.71 15.40
C LEU A 92 -11.45 -12.55 14.40
N SER A 93 -12.66 -12.07 14.16
CA SER A 93 -12.93 -10.96 13.23
C SER A 93 -12.82 -9.58 13.86
N LEU A 94 -12.73 -9.48 15.19
CA LEU A 94 -12.49 -8.20 15.87
C LEU A 94 -11.06 -7.71 15.60
N PRO A 95 -10.85 -6.39 15.42
CA PRO A 95 -9.51 -5.82 15.32
C PRO A 95 -8.69 -6.22 16.55
N ARG A 96 -7.60 -6.96 16.32
CA ARG A 96 -6.64 -7.30 17.36
C ARG A 96 -5.47 -6.34 17.24
N GLU A 97 -5.04 -5.77 18.36
CA GLU A 97 -3.76 -5.08 18.38
C GLU A 97 -2.68 -6.09 17.95
N PRO A 98 -1.90 -5.78 16.89
CA PRO A 98 -0.85 -6.67 16.47
C PRO A 98 0.13 -6.81 17.63
N VAL A 99 0.35 -8.05 18.08
CA VAL A 99 1.42 -8.35 19.04
C VAL A 99 2.72 -8.26 18.27
N VAL A 100 3.26 -7.04 18.17
CA VAL A 100 4.53 -6.80 17.47
C VAL A 100 5.68 -7.20 18.39
N ASN A 101 6.58 -8.04 17.88
CA ASN A 101 7.78 -8.43 18.60
C ASN A 101 8.63 -7.16 18.93
N PRO A 102 8.92 -6.87 20.21
CA PRO A 102 9.74 -5.73 20.59
C PRO A 102 11.14 -5.73 19.95
N ALA A 103 11.72 -6.91 19.67
CA ALA A 103 12.99 -7.03 18.98
C ALA A 103 12.89 -6.57 17.51
N LEU A 104 11.75 -6.81 16.85
CA LEU A 104 11.49 -6.30 15.51
C LEU A 104 11.40 -4.77 15.52
N LEU A 105 10.68 -4.19 16.50
CA LEU A 105 10.58 -2.74 16.66
C LEU A 105 11.94 -2.11 16.97
N ALA A 106 12.74 -2.74 17.83
CA ALA A 106 14.10 -2.30 18.13
C ALA A 106 15.01 -2.37 16.90
N TRP A 107 14.87 -3.41 16.08
CA TRP A 107 15.59 -3.55 14.80
C TRP A 107 15.16 -2.46 13.80
N VAL A 108 13.86 -2.23 13.59
CA VAL A 108 13.35 -1.16 12.72
C VAL A 108 13.84 0.22 13.19
N ALA A 109 13.81 0.48 14.50
CA ALA A 109 14.32 1.72 15.07
C ALA A 109 15.84 1.88 14.85
N SER A 110 16.61 0.80 15.00
CA SER A 110 18.05 0.79 14.74
C SER A 110 18.37 1.02 13.26
N PHE A 111 17.58 0.42 12.37
CA PHE A 111 17.69 0.63 10.93
C PHE A 111 17.40 2.07 10.53
N ARG A 112 16.31 2.67 11.06
CA ARG A 112 15.99 4.10 10.84
C ARG A 112 17.10 5.01 11.35
N LYS A 113 17.69 4.73 12.52
CA LYS A 113 18.84 5.48 13.05
C LYS A 113 20.08 5.34 12.15
N ALA A 114 20.35 4.15 11.63
CA ALA A 114 21.45 3.91 10.71
C ALA A 114 21.25 4.61 9.34
N GLN A 115 20.00 4.69 8.87
CA GLN A 115 19.64 5.41 7.64
C GLN A 115 19.67 6.94 7.81
N ALA A 116 19.26 7.44 8.98
CA ALA A 116 19.29 8.86 9.32
C ALA A 116 20.69 9.36 9.73
N ALA A 117 21.63 8.45 10.02
CA ALA A 117 23.01 8.81 10.21
C ALA A 117 23.54 9.46 8.91
N PRO A 118 24.21 10.62 8.99
CA PRO A 118 24.71 11.28 7.80
C PRO A 118 25.63 10.30 7.07
N ALA A 119 25.34 10.06 5.79
CA ALA A 119 26.19 9.25 4.94
C ALA A 119 27.64 9.70 5.16
N ARG A 120 28.52 8.79 5.60
CA ARG A 120 29.97 9.04 5.64
C ARG A 120 30.30 9.75 4.34
N LYS A 121 30.93 10.94 4.40
CA LYS A 121 31.34 11.71 3.22
C LYS A 121 32.15 10.80 2.32
N LYS A 122 31.48 10.11 1.38
CA LYS A 122 32.14 9.49 0.24
C LYS A 122 32.79 10.66 -0.48
N ALA A 123 34.04 10.46 -0.90
CA ALA A 123 34.79 11.45 -1.67
C ALA A 123 33.87 12.08 -2.70
N LYS A 124 33.92 13.42 -2.84
CA LYS A 124 33.11 14.16 -3.83
C LYS A 124 33.08 13.33 -5.11
N PRO A 125 31.91 12.83 -5.56
CA PRO A 125 31.87 12.08 -6.79
C PRO A 125 32.51 12.99 -7.84
N ALA A 126 33.49 12.47 -8.60
CA ALA A 126 33.96 13.15 -9.79
C ALA A 126 32.72 13.66 -10.54
N LEU A 127 32.73 14.93 -10.94
CA LEU A 127 31.56 15.62 -11.49
C LEU A 127 30.99 14.75 -12.61
N ARG A 128 29.98 13.92 -12.30
CA ARG A 128 29.30 13.10 -13.30
C ARG A 128 28.58 14.12 -14.15
N GLN A 129 29.16 14.42 -15.31
CA GLN A 129 28.61 15.43 -16.20
C GLN A 129 27.18 15.05 -16.59
N GLU A 130 26.89 13.75 -16.68
CA GLU A 130 25.60 13.17 -17.04
C GLU A 130 25.02 12.32 -15.90
N ARG A 131 23.70 12.38 -15.74
CA ARG A 131 22.92 11.60 -14.78
C ARG A 131 21.62 11.12 -15.40
N LEU A 132 21.01 10.12 -14.76
CA LEU A 132 19.65 9.72 -15.12
C LEU A 132 18.64 10.80 -14.73
N CYS A 133 17.73 11.07 -15.66
CA CYS A 133 16.51 11.86 -15.50
C CYS A 133 15.32 10.96 -15.81
N TYR A 134 14.19 11.25 -15.18
CA TYR A 134 12.96 10.49 -15.34
C TYR A 134 11.91 11.41 -15.92
N VAL A 135 11.24 10.98 -16.98
CA VAL A 135 10.28 11.80 -17.71
C VAL A 135 8.92 11.13 -17.64
N LEU A 136 7.98 11.80 -16.99
CA LEU A 136 6.56 11.47 -17.03
C LEU A 136 6.01 11.90 -18.39
N MET A 137 5.40 10.96 -19.10
CA MET A 137 4.82 11.19 -20.43
C MET A 137 3.49 10.46 -20.57
N LYS A 138 2.59 11.00 -21.39
CA LYS A 138 1.32 10.35 -21.69
C LYS A 138 1.54 9.10 -22.55
N SER A 139 0.89 7.99 -22.21
CA SER A 139 0.95 6.73 -22.97
C SER A 139 0.28 6.91 -24.34
N PHE A 140 0.70 6.06 -25.28
CA PHE A 140 0.14 6.02 -26.63
C PHE A 140 -1.18 5.26 -26.74
N TYR A 141 -1.44 4.32 -25.82
CA TYR A 141 -2.57 3.40 -25.91
C TYR A 141 -3.77 3.81 -25.04
N GLY A 142 -3.73 4.99 -24.39
CA GLY A 142 -4.84 5.51 -23.60
C GLY A 142 -4.52 6.80 -22.84
N ASP A 143 -5.44 7.19 -21.96
CA ASP A 143 -5.28 8.34 -21.04
C ASP A 143 -4.38 8.04 -19.83
N SER A 144 -3.43 7.12 -20.00
CA SER A 144 -2.50 6.75 -18.94
C SER A 144 -1.14 7.42 -19.10
N TYR A 145 -0.28 7.20 -18.12
CA TYR A 145 1.03 7.84 -18.02
C TYR A 145 2.11 6.78 -17.92
N MET A 146 3.29 7.06 -18.44
CA MET A 146 4.46 6.19 -18.31
C MET A 146 5.70 7.01 -17.92
N VAL A 147 6.72 6.30 -17.43
CA VAL A 147 8.01 6.92 -17.08
C VAL A 147 9.07 6.48 -18.07
N GLY A 148 9.55 7.41 -18.88
CA GLY A 148 10.75 7.25 -19.69
C GLY A 148 12.00 7.53 -18.87
N ILE A 149 13.09 6.84 -19.18
CA ILE A 149 14.40 7.07 -18.56
C ILE A 149 15.30 7.76 -19.59
N TYR A 150 15.93 8.84 -19.16
CA TYR A 150 16.80 9.66 -20.00
C TYR A 150 18.13 9.87 -19.32
N LYS A 151 19.15 10.17 -20.11
CA LYS A 151 20.46 10.62 -19.66
C LYS A 151 20.63 12.07 -20.07
N ALA A 152 20.96 12.94 -19.12
CA ALA A 152 21.17 14.37 -19.39
C ALA A 152 22.20 14.97 -18.44
N LYS A 153 22.73 16.14 -18.80
CA LYS A 153 23.56 16.94 -17.90
C LYS A 153 22.65 17.82 -17.04
N LEU A 154 22.92 17.87 -15.74
CA LEU A 154 22.16 18.65 -14.77
C LEU A 154 23.08 19.65 -14.07
N ALA A 155 22.59 20.87 -13.87
CA ALA A 155 23.23 21.86 -13.02
C ALA A 155 23.06 21.50 -11.53
N ALA A 156 23.78 22.20 -10.66
CA ALA A 156 23.74 21.96 -9.21
C ALA A 156 22.36 22.22 -8.59
N ASP A 157 21.56 23.09 -9.21
CA ASP A 157 20.18 23.40 -8.84
C ASP A 157 19.16 22.40 -9.40
N GLY A 158 19.58 21.50 -10.30
CA GLY A 158 18.76 20.48 -10.95
C GLY A 158 18.15 20.89 -12.30
N HIS A 159 18.49 22.06 -12.85
CA HIS A 159 18.10 22.43 -14.22
C HIS A 159 18.89 21.63 -15.27
N LEU A 160 18.28 21.44 -16.43
CA LEU A 160 18.91 20.74 -17.55
C LEU A 160 19.95 21.61 -18.25
N LEU A 161 21.09 21.00 -18.54
CA LEU A 161 22.18 21.59 -19.30
C LEU A 161 22.29 20.87 -20.66
N GLY A 162 21.46 21.29 -21.62
CA GLY A 162 21.42 20.73 -22.97
C GLY A 162 20.30 19.71 -23.17
N LYS A 163 20.48 18.81 -24.14
CA LYS A 163 19.45 17.85 -24.56
C LYS A 163 19.43 16.60 -23.68
N MET A 164 18.24 16.01 -23.55
CA MET A 164 18.08 14.68 -22.99
C MET A 164 18.26 13.61 -24.07
N GLU A 165 18.93 12.51 -23.72
CA GLU A 165 19.06 11.31 -24.56
C GLU A 165 18.25 10.17 -23.94
N GLU A 166 17.36 9.54 -24.71
CA GLU A 166 16.57 8.40 -24.23
C GLU A 166 17.48 7.21 -23.91
N TRP A 167 17.21 6.52 -22.80
CA TRP A 167 18.00 5.38 -22.35
C TRP A 167 17.11 4.29 -21.74
N SER A 168 17.29 3.04 -22.17
CA SER A 168 16.38 1.94 -21.79
C SER A 168 17.07 0.69 -21.23
N ASN A 169 18.40 0.67 -21.11
CA ASN A 169 19.16 -0.54 -20.77
C ASN A 169 19.24 -0.84 -19.26
N VAL A 170 18.06 -0.90 -18.61
CA VAL A 170 17.91 -1.06 -17.15
C VAL A 170 18.50 -2.38 -16.66
N GLU A 171 18.23 -3.50 -17.35
CA GLU A 171 18.71 -4.83 -16.98
C GLU A 171 20.23 -4.87 -16.79
N ARG A 172 20.98 -4.35 -17.77
CA ARG A 172 22.44 -4.31 -17.71
C ARG A 172 22.94 -3.39 -16.61
N ALA A 173 22.27 -2.24 -16.38
CA ALA A 173 22.65 -1.32 -15.33
C ALA A 173 22.47 -1.89 -13.92
N LEU A 174 21.49 -2.78 -13.72
CA LEU A 174 21.30 -3.47 -12.44
C LEU A 174 22.42 -4.47 -12.10
N ILE A 175 23.12 -5.00 -13.12
CA ILE A 175 24.26 -5.90 -12.97
C ILE A 175 25.57 -5.13 -12.90
N LYS A 176 25.79 -4.23 -13.86
CA LYS A 176 27.01 -3.42 -14.00
C LYS A 176 26.63 -1.98 -14.37
N PRO A 177 26.47 -1.09 -13.38
CA PRO A 177 26.04 0.28 -13.61
C PRO A 177 27.03 1.05 -14.51
N PRO A 178 26.56 1.76 -15.56
CA PRO A 178 27.38 2.72 -16.30
C PRO A 178 27.81 3.90 -15.42
N GLN A 179 28.81 4.67 -15.86
CA GLN A 179 29.39 5.77 -15.06
C GLN A 179 28.39 6.87 -14.67
N PHE A 180 27.36 7.10 -15.49
CA PHE A 180 26.30 8.08 -15.24
C PHE A 180 25.17 7.56 -14.32
N VAL A 181 25.19 6.28 -13.96
CA VAL A 181 24.23 5.65 -13.04
C VAL A 181 24.88 5.57 -11.65
N GLY A 182 24.33 6.32 -10.70
CA GLY A 182 24.76 6.36 -9.32
C GLY A 182 24.17 5.23 -8.47
N GLU A 183 24.66 5.09 -7.24
CA GLU A 183 24.07 4.14 -6.26
C GLU A 183 22.63 4.56 -5.91
N GLU A 184 22.36 5.87 -5.91
CA GLU A 184 21.05 6.49 -5.69
C GLU A 184 20.02 6.12 -6.77
N ASP A 185 20.47 5.74 -7.97
CA ASP A 185 19.60 5.36 -9.09
C ASP A 185 19.14 3.92 -9.00
N LEU A 186 19.92 3.03 -8.36
CA LEU A 186 19.64 1.60 -8.35
C LEU A 186 18.29 1.24 -7.69
N PRO A 187 17.88 1.85 -6.55
CA PRO A 187 16.55 1.63 -6.00
C PRO A 187 15.43 2.05 -6.98
N ILE A 188 15.59 3.19 -7.66
CA ILE A 188 14.62 3.70 -8.63
C ILE A 188 14.51 2.74 -9.82
N LEU A 189 15.66 2.35 -10.39
CA LEU A 189 15.71 1.41 -11.51
C LEU A 189 15.09 0.07 -11.16
N ARG A 190 15.30 -0.46 -9.95
CA ARG A 190 14.66 -1.70 -9.49
C ARG A 190 13.15 -1.55 -9.36
N LEU A 191 12.67 -0.41 -8.85
CA LEU A 191 11.25 -0.13 -8.71
C LEU A 191 10.55 -0.04 -10.08
N LEU A 192 11.12 0.74 -11.00
CA LEU A 192 10.63 0.84 -12.38
C LEU A 192 10.69 -0.52 -13.10
N TRP A 193 11.78 -1.29 -12.91
CA TRP A 193 11.92 -2.62 -13.48
C TRP A 193 10.87 -3.59 -12.93
N ARG A 194 10.52 -3.53 -11.65
CA ARG A 194 9.47 -4.37 -11.05
C ARG A 194 8.09 -4.05 -11.62
N GLN A 195 7.82 -2.78 -11.93
CA GLN A 195 6.52 -2.36 -12.46
C GLN A 195 6.36 -2.62 -13.97
N ARG A 196 7.45 -2.87 -14.71
CA ARG A 196 7.37 -3.14 -16.15
C ARG A 196 6.43 -4.33 -16.41
N ASP A 197 5.23 -4.06 -16.89
CA ASP A 197 4.39 -5.08 -17.50
C ASP A 197 4.71 -5.17 -19.00
N LYS A 198 4.24 -6.22 -19.65
CA LYS A 198 4.61 -6.63 -21.00
C LYS A 198 4.26 -5.63 -22.11
N TYR A 199 3.52 -4.55 -21.81
CA TYR A 199 2.96 -3.68 -22.83
C TYR A 199 3.24 -2.17 -22.74
N ASP A 200 3.64 -1.54 -21.62
CA ASP A 200 4.06 -0.11 -21.71
C ASP A 200 4.66 0.60 -20.48
N GLY A 201 4.83 -0.03 -19.31
CA GLY A 201 5.36 0.71 -18.14
C GLY A 201 4.42 1.80 -17.62
N ASP A 202 3.10 1.56 -17.75
CA ASP A 202 2.03 2.42 -17.26
C ASP A 202 2.14 2.66 -15.73
N ILE A 203 2.18 3.92 -15.34
CA ILE A 203 2.21 4.37 -13.95
C ILE A 203 0.82 4.51 -13.34
N ALA A 204 -0.20 4.88 -14.15
CA ALA A 204 -1.56 5.10 -13.69
C ALA A 204 -2.27 3.78 -13.34
N MET A 205 -2.04 2.75 -14.15
CA MET A 205 -2.56 1.40 -13.91
C MET A 205 -1.62 0.54 -13.06
N GLY A 206 -0.40 1.02 -12.81
CA GLY A 206 0.61 0.26 -12.09
C GLY A 206 0.39 0.24 -10.57
N ALA A 207 0.49 -0.94 -9.98
CA ALA A 207 0.26 -1.17 -8.55
C ALA A 207 1.18 -0.37 -7.60
N ASN A 208 2.29 0.20 -8.08
CA ASN A 208 3.23 0.96 -7.26
C ASN A 208 3.36 2.43 -7.72
N GLY A 209 2.38 2.97 -8.47
CA GLY A 209 2.47 4.31 -9.04
C GLY A 209 2.74 5.40 -8.00
N HIS A 210 2.06 5.36 -6.84
CA HIS A 210 2.28 6.32 -5.76
C HIS A 210 3.70 6.26 -5.19
N GLU A 211 4.24 5.05 -4.97
CA GLU A 211 5.62 4.88 -4.49
C GLU A 211 6.62 5.39 -5.52
N ILE A 212 6.41 5.08 -6.81
CA ILE A 212 7.26 5.55 -7.89
C ILE A 212 7.30 7.07 -7.92
N LEU A 213 6.16 7.76 -7.95
CA LEU A 213 6.14 9.23 -8.00
C LEU A 213 6.87 9.85 -6.82
N ASN A 214 6.66 9.35 -5.59
CA ASN A 214 7.37 9.85 -4.42
C ASN A 214 8.90 9.71 -4.54
N VAL A 215 9.38 8.55 -4.97
CA VAL A 215 10.83 8.33 -5.12
C VAL A 215 11.40 9.19 -6.26
N LEU A 216 10.67 9.33 -7.36
CA LEU A 216 11.09 10.16 -8.49
C LEU A 216 11.13 11.65 -8.13
N LEU A 217 10.10 12.17 -7.47
CA LEU A 217 10.06 13.55 -6.97
C LEU A 217 11.17 13.80 -5.94
N GLY A 218 11.35 12.87 -5.00
CA GLY A 218 12.42 12.94 -3.99
C GLY A 218 13.83 12.89 -4.59
N SER A 219 13.98 12.35 -5.80
CA SER A 219 15.26 12.38 -6.53
C SER A 219 15.60 13.77 -7.10
N GLY A 220 14.60 14.66 -7.21
CA GLY A 220 14.73 16.00 -7.80
C GLY A 220 14.98 16.00 -9.31
N ARG A 221 14.80 14.86 -9.98
CA ARG A 221 15.13 14.61 -11.41
C ARG A 221 13.94 14.10 -12.22
N LEU A 222 12.72 14.36 -11.74
CA LEU A 222 11.49 14.10 -12.46
C LEU A 222 11.14 15.30 -13.35
N PHE A 223 10.80 15.02 -14.59
CA PHE A 223 10.39 16.00 -15.59
C PHE A 223 9.07 15.55 -16.23
N PHE A 224 8.35 16.49 -16.80
CA PHE A 224 7.22 16.26 -17.69
C PHE A 224 7.58 16.68 -19.10
N MET A 225 7.17 15.87 -20.08
CA MET A 225 7.29 16.20 -21.49
C MET A 225 6.04 15.72 -22.22
N GLU A 226 5.46 16.60 -23.04
CA GLU A 226 4.46 16.18 -24.01
C GLU A 226 5.15 15.49 -25.18
N ARG A 227 4.72 14.27 -25.48
CA ARG A 227 5.18 13.51 -26.65
C ARG A 227 3.99 13.22 -27.55
N MET A 228 4.15 13.46 -28.85
CA MET A 228 3.11 13.12 -29.82
C MET A 228 2.98 11.61 -29.91
N ALA A 229 1.75 11.10 -29.88
CA ALA A 229 1.50 9.66 -29.94
C ALA A 229 2.14 9.02 -31.19
N ALA A 230 2.85 7.90 -31.01
CA ALA A 230 3.54 7.13 -32.05
C ALA A 230 4.71 7.82 -32.79
N SER A 231 5.22 8.96 -32.29
CA SER A 231 6.43 9.57 -32.85
C SER A 231 7.46 9.90 -31.78
N GLY A 232 8.74 9.81 -32.11
CA GLY A 232 9.83 10.28 -31.24
C GLY A 232 9.91 11.80 -31.10
N PHE A 233 8.94 12.55 -31.66
CA PHE A 233 8.91 14.00 -31.59
C PHE A 233 8.41 14.46 -30.23
N VAL A 234 9.31 15.16 -29.55
CA VAL A 234 9.06 15.92 -28.32
C VAL A 234 8.31 17.19 -28.69
N LEU A 235 7.13 17.40 -28.11
CA LEU A 235 6.26 18.55 -28.38
C LEU A 235 6.52 19.73 -27.44
N SER A 236 7.15 19.50 -26.29
CA SER A 236 7.42 20.52 -25.28
C SER A 236 8.84 20.45 -24.77
N GLU A 237 9.38 21.58 -24.33
CA GLU A 237 10.60 21.55 -23.52
C GLU A 237 10.34 20.78 -22.21
N PRO A 238 11.33 20.07 -21.64
CA PRO A 238 11.14 19.34 -20.41
C PRO A 238 10.89 20.28 -19.24
N VAL A 239 9.73 20.16 -18.60
CA VAL A 239 9.39 20.91 -17.39
C VAL A 239 9.78 20.09 -16.18
N ARG A 240 10.61 20.64 -15.30
CA ARG A 240 10.98 19.94 -14.07
C ARG A 240 9.79 19.91 -13.11
N LEU A 241 9.46 18.73 -12.59
CA LEU A 241 8.39 18.56 -11.63
C LEU A 241 8.90 18.63 -10.19
N THR A 242 8.10 19.29 -9.36
CA THR A 242 8.29 19.39 -7.91
C THR A 242 6.99 19.04 -7.20
N LEU A 243 7.04 18.77 -5.89
CA LEU A 243 5.82 18.46 -5.16
C LEU A 243 4.96 19.73 -5.00
N GLY A 244 3.83 19.76 -5.69
CA GLY A 244 2.82 20.82 -5.54
C GLY A 244 2.13 20.83 -4.17
N LYS A 245 1.38 21.91 -3.92
CA LYS A 245 0.55 22.01 -2.71
C LYS A 245 -0.61 21.02 -2.75
N GLU A 246 -1.01 20.51 -1.60
CA GLU A 246 -2.20 19.67 -1.48
C GLU A 246 -3.45 20.49 -1.88
N ARG A 247 -4.25 19.94 -2.80
CA ARG A 247 -5.49 20.55 -3.30
C ARG A 247 -6.67 19.73 -2.81
N ALA A 248 -7.70 20.38 -2.28
CA ALA A 248 -8.91 19.70 -1.85
C ALA A 248 -9.62 19.12 -3.09
N ALA A 249 -9.90 17.82 -3.03
CA ALA A 249 -10.61 17.10 -4.08
C ALA A 249 -11.61 16.11 -3.48
N ARG A 250 -12.71 15.87 -4.20
CA ARG A 250 -13.71 14.87 -3.85
C ARG A 250 -14.07 14.05 -5.08
N LEU A 251 -14.34 12.77 -4.85
CA LEU A 251 -14.93 11.90 -5.85
C LEU A 251 -16.43 12.19 -5.93
N ASP A 252 -16.92 12.38 -7.14
CA ASP A 252 -18.34 12.50 -7.47
C ASP A 252 -18.68 11.62 -8.66
N TRP A 253 -19.96 11.47 -8.95
CA TRP A 253 -20.44 10.75 -10.12
C TRP A 253 -21.16 11.72 -11.05
N GLY A 254 -20.77 11.72 -12.32
CA GLY A 254 -21.41 12.56 -13.33
C GLY A 254 -21.62 11.81 -14.63
N ALA A 255 -22.68 12.14 -15.36
CA ALA A 255 -22.88 11.62 -16.71
C ALA A 255 -21.77 12.10 -17.65
N ASP A 256 -21.30 11.23 -18.54
CA ASP A 256 -20.52 11.62 -19.71
C ASP A 256 -21.42 12.08 -20.87
N GLU A 257 -20.83 12.43 -22.01
CA GLU A 257 -21.56 12.87 -23.21
C GLU A 257 -22.52 11.80 -23.76
N THR A 258 -22.34 10.53 -23.37
CA THR A 258 -23.19 9.40 -23.77
C THR A 258 -24.26 9.05 -22.72
N GLY A 259 -24.32 9.81 -21.61
CA GLY A 259 -25.24 9.57 -20.50
C GLY A 259 -24.78 8.48 -19.52
N ARG A 260 -23.56 7.94 -19.67
CA ARG A 260 -23.03 6.94 -18.74
C ARG A 260 -22.53 7.61 -17.47
N MET A 261 -22.89 7.07 -16.32
CA MET A 261 -22.37 7.55 -15.03
C MET A 261 -20.91 7.13 -14.89
N VAL A 262 -20.01 8.11 -14.86
CA VAL A 262 -18.57 7.91 -14.67
C VAL A 262 -18.09 8.63 -13.41
N PRO A 263 -17.10 8.07 -12.69
CA PRO A 263 -16.48 8.76 -11.57
C PRO A 263 -15.76 10.02 -12.09
N ARG A 264 -15.93 11.14 -11.39
CA ARG A 264 -15.29 12.42 -11.67
C ARG A 264 -14.65 12.97 -10.41
N ILE A 265 -13.45 13.52 -10.54
CA ILE A 265 -12.76 14.17 -9.42
C ILE A 265 -13.03 15.67 -9.51
N ILE A 266 -13.79 16.18 -8.54
CA ILE A 266 -14.06 17.61 -8.38
C ILE A 266 -13.01 18.19 -7.45
N ARG A 267 -12.34 19.25 -7.88
CA ARG A 267 -11.17 19.83 -7.21
C ARG A 267 -11.29 21.34 -7.09
N SER A 268 -10.68 21.91 -6.05
CA SER A 268 -10.54 23.35 -5.89
C SER A 268 -9.34 23.89 -6.68
N GLY A 269 -9.43 25.12 -7.18
CA GLY A 269 -8.31 25.83 -7.82
C GLY A 269 -8.29 25.71 -9.35
N ALA A 270 -7.11 25.97 -9.94
CA ALA A 270 -6.90 25.91 -11.37
C ALA A 270 -7.10 24.50 -11.94
N ALA A 271 -7.45 24.42 -13.22
CA ALA A 271 -7.56 23.14 -13.92
C ALA A 271 -6.17 22.48 -14.01
N VAL A 272 -6.10 21.22 -13.58
CA VAL A 272 -4.89 20.40 -13.60
C VAL A 272 -5.19 19.04 -14.22
N GLU A 273 -4.19 18.31 -14.64
CA GLU A 273 -4.40 16.91 -15.01
C GLU A 273 -4.46 16.06 -13.74
N VAL A 274 -5.34 15.07 -13.68
CA VAL A 274 -5.48 14.20 -12.51
C VAL A 274 -4.96 12.82 -12.85
N LEU A 275 -4.12 12.31 -11.96
CA LEU A 275 -3.47 11.01 -12.04
C LEU A 275 -4.08 10.10 -10.96
N PRO A 276 -5.15 9.36 -11.26
CA PRO A 276 -5.83 8.51 -10.28
C PRO A 276 -5.05 7.21 -10.09
N LEU A 277 -4.07 7.19 -9.19
CA LEU A 277 -3.30 5.98 -8.86
C LEU A 277 -4.06 5.14 -7.82
N PRO A 278 -3.81 3.82 -7.74
CA PRO A 278 -4.56 2.91 -6.85
C PRO A 278 -4.56 3.33 -5.38
N ASP A 279 -3.42 3.80 -4.86
CA ASP A 279 -3.24 4.14 -3.45
C ASP A 279 -3.35 5.64 -3.13
N ALA A 280 -3.36 6.50 -4.16
CA ALA A 280 -3.41 7.95 -4.00
C ALA A 280 -3.81 8.66 -5.30
N THR A 281 -4.53 9.77 -5.18
CA THR A 281 -4.80 10.66 -6.33
C THR A 281 -3.75 11.76 -6.39
N TRP A 282 -3.05 11.87 -7.51
CA TRP A 282 -2.10 12.93 -7.80
C TRP A 282 -2.68 13.91 -8.83
N TYR A 283 -2.03 15.05 -8.99
CA TYR A 283 -2.26 15.95 -10.12
C TYR A 283 -0.95 16.30 -10.80
N LEU A 284 -1.06 16.81 -12.03
CA LEU A 284 0.04 17.38 -12.80
C LEU A 284 -0.39 18.77 -13.27
N ASP A 285 0.43 19.77 -12.96
CA ASP A 285 0.31 21.14 -13.44
C ASP A 285 1.56 21.49 -14.26
N ALA A 286 1.48 21.26 -15.57
CA ALA A 286 2.60 21.44 -16.48
C ALA A 286 3.04 22.91 -16.63
N GLU A 287 2.15 23.86 -16.34
CA GLU A 287 2.47 25.30 -16.38
C GLU A 287 3.35 25.71 -15.20
N THR A 288 3.06 25.18 -14.01
CA THR A 288 3.81 25.52 -12.78
C THR A 288 4.92 24.52 -12.46
N GLY A 289 4.93 23.34 -13.08
CA GLY A 289 5.85 22.25 -12.77
C GLY A 289 5.52 21.58 -11.42
N GLU A 290 4.23 21.46 -11.09
CA GLU A 290 3.72 20.83 -9.87
C GLU A 290 3.12 19.44 -10.12
#